data_AF-A0A244ECN7-F1
#
_entry.id   AF-A0A244ECN7-F1
#
_cell.length_a   1.000
_cell.length_b   1.000
_cell.length_c   1.000
_cell.angle_alpha   90.00
_cell.angle_beta   90.00
_cell.angle_gamma   90.00
#
_symmetry.space_group_name_H-M   'P 1'
#
loop_
_entity.id
_entity.type
_entity.pdbx_description
1 polymer ?
#
loop_
_entity_poly.entity_id
_entity_poly.type
_entity_poly.pdbx_seq_one_letter_code
_entity_poly.pdbx_strand_id
1 'polypeptide(L)'
;MPALAETPVNELEAKRLKLKEDLDRITELNRSASSLQGEIKALEAKIAEVTKAGQAYQAASDPLVQRLKKVTTSATQKVSLAQEEIKEDQKRVDKVVADFDGSLTAQEKEVKDAATEAATAAKTLLDAQTAAMASQEAYDALMSRAQTLMATITSAEGLLVQAEAAEKKNDYVALYFLATEAGKIVKDLTILAPDKYAAELQLGQDAASADKDKAAVAATRNDAAKSKLADAAGKHAAAKASRLTDLLQELRKAP
;
A
#
# COMPACT_ATOMS: atom_id res chain seq x y z
N MET A 1 -56.68 13.66 22.24
CA MET A 1 -55.80 14.56 21.48
C MET A 1 -55.27 13.77 20.30
N PRO A 2 -55.62 14.15 19.06
CA PRO A 2 -55.26 13.36 17.89
C PRO A 2 -53.75 13.48 17.66
N ALA A 3 -53.10 12.34 17.40
CA ALA A 3 -51.71 12.29 16.98
C ALA A 3 -51.55 13.22 15.77
N LEU A 4 -50.62 14.18 15.86
CA LEU A 4 -50.24 15.04 14.75
C LEU A 4 -49.83 14.12 13.60
N ALA A 5 -50.70 14.03 12.59
CA ALA A 5 -50.50 13.17 11.44
C ALA A 5 -49.15 13.53 10.80
N GLU A 6 -48.33 12.52 10.51
CA GLU A 6 -47.18 12.66 9.61
C GLU A 6 -47.69 13.37 8.35
N THR A 7 -47.29 14.62 8.15
CA THR A 7 -47.65 15.31 6.92
C THR A 7 -46.91 14.59 5.80
N PRO A 8 -47.56 14.34 4.64
CA PRO A 8 -46.93 13.61 3.54
C PRO A 8 -45.57 14.17 3.09
N VAL A 9 -45.30 15.45 3.35
CA VAL A 9 -44.04 16.13 3.05
C VAL A 9 -42.91 15.68 3.97
N ASN A 10 -43.15 15.59 5.29
CA ASN A 10 -42.14 15.17 6.26
C ASN A 10 -41.81 13.69 6.11
N GLU A 11 -42.83 12.88 5.81
CA GLU A 11 -42.65 11.46 5.50
C GLU A 11 -41.85 11.27 4.21
N LEU A 12 -42.05 12.14 3.20
CA LEU A 12 -41.32 12.10 1.93
C LEU A 12 -39.84 12.49 2.11
N GLU A 13 -39.53 13.52 2.89
CA GLU A 13 -38.14 13.94 3.16
C GLU A 13 -37.37 12.90 3.99
N ALA A 14 -38.00 12.35 5.05
CA ALA A 14 -37.40 11.27 5.83
C ALA A 14 -37.12 10.03 4.96
N LYS A 15 -38.05 9.67 4.06
CA LYS A 15 -37.85 8.59 3.09
C LYS A 15 -36.76 8.91 2.06
N ARG A 16 -36.60 10.16 1.64
CA ARG A 16 -35.52 10.59 0.72
C ARG A 16 -34.14 10.53 1.37
N LEU A 17 -34.01 10.98 2.62
CA LEU A 17 -32.75 10.90 3.36
C LEU A 17 -32.35 9.44 3.58
N LYS A 18 -33.31 8.62 4.04
CA LYS A 18 -33.09 7.17 4.22
C LYS A 18 -32.73 6.47 2.91
N LEU A 19 -33.40 6.82 1.80
CA LEU A 19 -33.06 6.31 0.48
C LEU A 19 -31.63 6.66 0.08
N LYS A 20 -31.15 7.87 0.38
CA LYS A 20 -29.76 8.27 0.10
C LYS A 20 -28.77 7.48 0.95
N GLU A 21 -29.01 7.35 2.26
CA GLU A 21 -28.18 6.54 3.16
C GLU A 21 -28.12 5.06 2.72
N ASP A 22 -29.26 4.50 2.31
CA ASP A 22 -29.33 3.13 1.79
C ASP A 22 -28.57 3.01 0.45
N LEU A 23 -28.64 4.00 -0.44
CA LEU A 23 -27.88 4.02 -1.70
C LEU A 23 -26.36 4.13 -1.47
N ASP A 24 -25.92 4.95 -0.51
CA ASP A 24 -24.51 5.07 -0.12
C ASP A 24 -24.01 3.75 0.47
N ARG A 25 -24.82 3.10 1.32
CA ARG A 25 -24.51 1.79 1.91
C ARG A 25 -24.47 0.68 0.88
N ILE A 26 -25.38 0.68 -0.11
CA ILE A 26 -25.36 -0.26 -1.24
C ILE A 26 -24.09 -0.05 -2.08
N THR A 27 -23.69 1.20 -2.31
CA THR A 27 -22.47 1.52 -3.06
C THR A 27 -21.24 0.99 -2.34
N GLU A 28 -21.17 1.18 -1.01
CA GLU A 28 -20.05 0.67 -0.21
C GLU A 28 -20.06 -0.87 -0.13
N LEU A 29 -21.22 -1.51 0.03
CA LEU A 29 -21.35 -2.96 -0.02
C LEU A 29 -20.95 -3.54 -1.39
N ASN A 30 -21.30 -2.88 -2.49
CA ASN A 30 -20.89 -3.28 -3.83
C ASN A 30 -19.38 -3.12 -4.05
N ARG A 31 -18.78 -2.06 -3.50
CA ARG A 31 -17.32 -1.88 -3.49
C ARG A 31 -16.64 -2.99 -2.68
N SER A 32 -17.15 -3.28 -1.48
CA SER A 32 -16.64 -4.37 -0.63
C SER A 32 -16.78 -5.74 -1.31
N ALA A 33 -17.93 -6.04 -1.90
CA ALA A 33 -18.18 -7.29 -2.63
C ALA A 33 -17.25 -7.44 -3.84
N SER A 34 -17.01 -6.35 -4.59
CA SER A 34 -16.07 -6.35 -5.71
C SER A 34 -14.62 -6.56 -5.25
N SER A 35 -14.22 -5.95 -4.13
CA SER A 35 -12.92 -6.18 -3.51
C SER A 35 -12.75 -7.65 -3.09
N LEU A 36 -13.73 -8.19 -2.37
CA LEU A 36 -13.72 -9.59 -1.92
C LEU A 36 -13.72 -10.58 -3.09
N GLN A 37 -14.43 -10.31 -4.18
CA GLN A 37 -14.36 -11.13 -5.39
C GLN A 37 -12.98 -11.08 -6.04
N GLY A 38 -12.32 -9.92 -6.03
CA GLY A 38 -10.93 -9.77 -6.46
C GLY A 38 -9.98 -10.59 -5.59
N GLU A 39 -10.14 -10.53 -4.26
CA GLU A 39 -9.35 -11.28 -3.29
C GLU A 39 -9.55 -12.80 -3.43
N ILE A 40 -10.79 -13.27 -3.61
CA ILE A 40 -11.10 -14.69 -3.83
C ILE A 40 -10.40 -15.19 -5.09
N LYS A 41 -10.52 -14.49 -6.22
CA LYS A 41 -9.84 -14.87 -7.47
C LYS A 41 -8.32 -14.90 -7.30
N ALA A 42 -7.77 -13.93 -6.58
CA ALA A 42 -6.34 -13.90 -6.28
C ALA A 42 -5.90 -15.09 -5.41
N LEU A 43 -6.70 -15.49 -4.43
CA LEU A 43 -6.43 -16.65 -3.59
C LEU A 43 -6.57 -17.97 -4.36
N GLU A 44 -7.58 -18.11 -5.22
CA GLU A 44 -7.75 -19.28 -6.09
C GLU A 44 -6.55 -19.46 -7.04
N ALA A 45 -6.08 -18.37 -7.63
CA ALA A 45 -4.88 -18.39 -8.47
C ALA A 45 -3.64 -18.85 -7.69
N LYS A 46 -3.45 -18.33 -6.46
CA LYS A 46 -2.35 -18.76 -5.58
C LYS A 46 -2.45 -20.23 -5.20
N ILE A 47 -3.64 -20.74 -4.90
CA ILE A 47 -3.86 -22.16 -4.58
C ILE A 47 -3.46 -23.04 -5.76
N ALA A 48 -3.92 -22.70 -6.97
CA ALA A 48 -3.60 -23.47 -8.17
C ALA A 48 -2.08 -23.48 -8.46
N GLU A 49 -1.41 -22.34 -8.28
CA GLU A 49 0.05 -22.22 -8.43
C GLU A 49 0.79 -23.11 -7.42
N VAL A 50 0.40 -23.07 -6.13
CA VAL A 50 1.00 -23.90 -5.07
C VAL A 50 0.77 -25.39 -5.33
N THR A 51 -0.44 -25.79 -5.72
CA THR A 51 -0.74 -27.19 -6.03
C THR A 51 0.11 -27.70 -7.20
N LYS A 52 0.22 -26.91 -8.28
CA LYS A 52 1.03 -27.27 -9.45
C LYS A 52 2.52 -27.38 -9.10
N ALA A 53 3.05 -26.43 -8.33
CA ALA A 53 4.43 -26.46 -7.86
C ALA A 53 4.69 -27.68 -6.95
N GLY A 54 3.76 -28.00 -6.05
CA GLY A 54 3.85 -29.16 -5.16
C GLY A 54 3.89 -30.49 -5.92
N GLN A 55 3.01 -30.67 -6.92
CA GLN A 55 3.00 -31.87 -7.77
C GLN A 55 4.29 -32.02 -8.58
N ALA A 56 4.79 -30.93 -9.16
CA ALA A 56 6.04 -30.93 -9.90
C ALA A 56 7.23 -31.31 -9.00
N TYR A 57 7.29 -30.76 -7.78
CA TYR A 57 8.33 -31.08 -6.81
C TYR A 57 8.25 -32.55 -6.37
N GLN A 58 7.06 -33.05 -6.07
CA GLN A 58 6.85 -34.44 -5.66
C GLN A 58 7.31 -35.42 -6.75
N ALA A 59 6.99 -35.16 -8.02
CA ALA A 59 7.45 -35.97 -9.14
C ALA A 59 8.98 -35.92 -9.34
N ALA A 60 9.62 -34.81 -8.99
CA ALA A 60 11.07 -34.63 -9.13
C ALA A 60 11.88 -35.15 -7.92
N SER A 61 11.26 -35.33 -6.76
CA SER A 61 11.94 -35.61 -5.49
C SER A 61 12.81 -36.87 -5.53
N ASP A 62 12.22 -38.04 -5.84
CA ASP A 62 12.97 -39.31 -5.84
C ASP A 62 14.13 -39.34 -6.86
N PRO A 63 13.94 -38.90 -8.12
CA PRO A 63 15.04 -38.76 -9.07
C PRO A 63 16.17 -37.84 -8.58
N LEU A 64 15.83 -36.72 -7.92
CA LEU A 64 16.81 -35.79 -7.36
C LEU A 64 17.60 -36.43 -6.22
N VAL A 65 16.94 -37.14 -5.31
CA VAL A 65 17.60 -37.87 -4.20
C VAL A 65 18.58 -38.90 -4.73
N GLN A 66 18.20 -39.68 -5.74
CA GLN A 66 19.09 -40.68 -6.35
C GLN A 66 20.29 -40.03 -7.06
N ARG A 67 20.07 -38.95 -7.83
CA ARG A 67 21.18 -38.19 -8.43
C ARG A 67 22.11 -37.61 -7.39
N LEU A 68 21.55 -37.03 -6.32
CA LEU A 68 22.34 -36.48 -5.22
C LEU A 68 23.22 -37.56 -4.60
N LYS A 69 22.65 -38.72 -4.24
CA LYS A 69 23.41 -39.84 -3.68
C LYS A 69 24.57 -40.26 -4.58
N LYS A 70 24.32 -40.42 -5.88
CA LYS A 70 25.36 -40.77 -6.86
C LYS A 70 26.47 -39.72 -6.91
N VAL A 71 26.11 -38.44 -7.00
CA VAL A 71 27.08 -37.33 -7.03
C VAL A 71 27.89 -37.28 -5.74
N THR A 72 27.25 -37.39 -4.58
CA THR A 72 27.93 -37.39 -3.28
C THR A 72 28.94 -38.52 -3.18
N THR A 73 28.56 -39.76 -3.52
CA THR A 73 29.49 -40.90 -3.49
C THR A 73 30.69 -40.68 -4.40
N SER A 74 30.46 -40.24 -5.65
CA SER A 74 31.55 -39.97 -6.58
C SER A 74 32.44 -38.80 -6.13
N ALA A 75 31.86 -37.75 -5.57
CA ALA A 75 32.61 -36.62 -5.03
C ALA A 75 33.51 -37.05 -3.88
N THR A 76 32.99 -37.80 -2.90
CA THR A 76 33.77 -38.32 -1.78
C THR A 76 34.95 -39.17 -2.26
N GLN A 77 34.71 -40.09 -3.20
CA GLN A 77 35.78 -40.91 -3.78
C GLN A 77 36.87 -40.07 -4.43
N LYS A 78 36.50 -39.03 -5.20
CA LYS A 78 37.46 -38.14 -5.86
C LYS A 78 38.22 -37.24 -4.89
N VAL A 79 37.55 -36.75 -3.84
CA VAL A 79 38.20 -35.98 -2.77
C VAL A 79 39.23 -36.83 -2.05
N SER A 80 38.91 -38.08 -1.68
CA SER A 80 39.87 -38.96 -1.00
C SER A 80 41.11 -39.22 -1.84
N LEU A 81 40.96 -39.47 -3.15
CA LEU A 81 42.09 -39.65 -4.06
C LEU A 81 42.94 -38.37 -4.16
N ALA A 82 42.31 -37.20 -4.33
CA ALA A 82 43.02 -35.94 -4.46
C ALA A 82 43.76 -35.54 -3.16
N GLN A 83 43.13 -35.79 -2.00
CA GLN A 83 43.72 -35.48 -0.69
C GLN A 83 45.05 -36.20 -0.45
N GLU A 84 45.23 -37.41 -0.98
CA GLU A 84 46.51 -38.12 -0.85
C GLU A 84 47.64 -37.47 -1.63
N GLU A 85 47.32 -36.90 -2.80
CA GLU A 85 48.27 -36.26 -3.70
C GLU A 85 48.60 -34.81 -3.26
N ILE A 86 47.65 -34.09 -2.65
CA ILE A 86 47.84 -32.68 -2.27
C ILE A 86 48.15 -32.45 -0.79
N LYS A 87 48.50 -33.49 -0.01
CA LYS A 87 48.64 -33.41 1.47
C LYS A 87 49.46 -32.21 1.96
N GLU A 88 50.54 -31.87 1.26
CA GLU A 88 51.43 -30.76 1.62
C GLU A 88 50.86 -29.38 1.25
N ASP A 89 50.01 -29.31 0.21
CA ASP A 89 49.40 -28.08 -0.31
C ASP A 89 47.95 -27.85 0.15
N GLN A 90 47.35 -28.85 0.81
CA GLN A 90 45.93 -28.85 1.19
C GLN A 90 45.53 -27.59 2.00
N LYS A 91 46.39 -27.15 2.93
CA LYS A 91 46.12 -25.94 3.73
C LYS A 91 46.00 -24.67 2.88
N ARG A 92 46.77 -24.54 1.80
CA ARG A 92 46.68 -23.41 0.89
C ARG A 92 45.37 -23.47 0.11
N VAL A 93 45.03 -24.65 -0.43
CA VAL A 93 43.77 -24.86 -1.16
C VAL A 93 42.56 -24.53 -0.28
N ASP A 94 42.53 -25.08 0.94
CA ASP A 94 41.46 -24.84 1.90
C ASP A 94 41.33 -23.36 2.27
N LYS A 95 42.47 -22.67 2.42
CA LYS A 95 42.49 -21.22 2.70
C LYS A 95 41.90 -20.41 1.54
N VAL A 96 42.28 -20.68 0.29
CA VAL A 96 41.74 -19.96 -0.88
C VAL A 96 40.23 -20.18 -1.00
N VAL A 97 39.75 -21.40 -0.75
CA VAL A 97 38.31 -21.70 -0.72
C VAL A 97 37.61 -20.96 0.42
N ALA A 98 38.20 -20.97 1.62
CA ALA A 98 37.64 -20.29 2.79
C ALA A 98 37.58 -18.76 2.62
N ASP A 99 38.61 -18.15 2.02
CA ASP A 99 38.65 -16.70 1.76
C ASP A 99 37.57 -16.28 0.74
N PHE A 100 37.34 -17.11 -0.29
CA PHE A 100 36.23 -16.92 -1.22
C PHE A 100 34.87 -17.08 -0.54
N ASP A 101 34.70 -18.12 0.29
CA ASP A 101 33.47 -18.36 1.04
C ASP A 101 33.15 -17.24 2.04
N GLY A 102 34.18 -16.71 2.70
CA GLY A 102 34.06 -15.53 3.55
C GLY A 102 33.59 -14.29 2.77
N SER A 103 34.17 -14.06 1.59
CA SER A 103 33.76 -12.97 0.70
C SER A 103 32.32 -13.12 0.21
N LEU A 104 31.93 -14.35 -0.15
CA LEU A 104 30.57 -14.65 -0.59
C LEU A 104 29.55 -14.45 0.54
N THR A 105 29.90 -14.84 1.77
CA THR A 105 29.07 -14.64 2.97
C THR A 105 28.89 -13.15 3.27
N ALA A 106 29.95 -12.34 3.12
CA ALA A 106 29.88 -10.89 3.28
C ALA A 106 28.93 -10.27 2.24
N GLN A 107 29.02 -10.69 0.97
CA GLN A 107 28.09 -10.25 -0.08
C GLN A 107 26.64 -10.69 0.20
N GLU A 108 26.41 -11.90 0.72
CA GLU A 108 25.07 -12.33 1.12
C GLU A 108 24.49 -11.42 2.21
N LYS A 109 25.32 -11.00 3.17
CA LYS A 109 24.92 -10.02 4.18
C LYS A 109 24.58 -8.67 3.56
N GLU A 110 25.40 -8.16 2.63
CA GLU A 110 25.11 -6.91 1.90
C GLU A 110 23.77 -6.98 1.16
N VAL A 111 23.43 -8.12 0.54
CA VAL A 111 22.13 -8.33 -0.09
C VAL A 111 20.98 -8.23 0.92
N LYS A 112 21.11 -8.86 2.10
CA LYS A 112 20.09 -8.82 3.15
C LYS A 112 19.91 -7.40 3.72
N ASP A 113 21.02 -6.70 3.95
CA ASP A 113 21.00 -5.32 4.44
C ASP A 113 20.36 -4.38 3.41
N ALA A 114 20.71 -4.52 2.12
CA ALA A 114 20.11 -3.75 1.03
C ALA A 114 18.61 -4.08 0.84
N ALA A 115 18.20 -5.34 1.03
CA ALA A 115 16.80 -5.75 0.97
C ALA A 115 15.97 -5.11 2.10
N THR A 116 16.54 -5.06 3.31
CA THR A 116 15.93 -4.38 4.46
C THR A 116 15.79 -2.89 4.20
N GLU A 117 16.85 -2.25 3.70
CA GLU A 117 16.84 -0.83 3.33
C GLU A 117 15.77 -0.52 2.26
N ALA A 118 15.67 -1.33 1.21
CA ALA A 118 14.65 -1.19 0.17
C ALA A 118 13.22 -1.36 0.72
N ALA A 119 12.99 -2.32 1.63
CA ALA A 119 11.69 -2.50 2.27
C ALA A 119 11.31 -1.30 3.16
N THR A 120 12.26 -0.77 3.93
CA THR A 120 12.04 0.45 4.73
C THR A 120 11.75 1.66 3.85
N ALA A 121 12.51 1.88 2.79
CA ALA A 121 12.31 3.00 1.87
C ALA A 121 10.95 2.92 1.15
N ALA A 122 10.52 1.72 0.76
CA ALA A 122 9.20 1.50 0.16
C ALA A 122 8.07 1.85 1.13
N LYS A 123 8.19 1.48 2.42
CA LYS A 123 7.22 1.87 3.45
C LYS A 123 7.18 3.39 3.64
N THR A 124 8.35 4.04 3.77
CA THR A 124 8.42 5.51 3.90
C THR A 124 7.80 6.23 2.71
N LEU A 125 7.97 5.72 1.48
CA LEU A 125 7.30 6.27 0.30
C LEU A 125 5.78 6.15 0.41
N LEU A 126 5.26 4.98 0.78
CA LEU A 126 3.81 4.78 0.93
C LEU A 126 3.20 5.72 1.98
N ASP A 127 3.86 5.85 3.14
CA ASP A 127 3.42 6.74 4.21
C ASP A 127 3.43 8.21 3.73
N ALA A 128 4.47 8.63 2.99
CA ALA A 128 4.57 9.98 2.44
C ALA A 128 3.54 10.28 1.34
N GLN A 129 3.24 9.31 0.47
CA GLN A 129 2.18 9.43 -0.54
C GLN A 129 0.80 9.55 0.11
N THR A 130 0.53 8.76 1.14
CA THR A 130 -0.72 8.81 1.90
C THR A 130 -0.91 10.19 2.55
N ALA A 131 0.14 10.73 3.17
CA ALA A 131 0.11 12.08 3.74
C ALA A 131 -0.13 13.16 2.67
N ALA A 132 0.55 13.06 1.52
CA ALA A 132 0.38 14.00 0.42
C ALA A 132 -1.05 14.00 -0.16
N MET A 133 -1.68 12.81 -0.27
CA MET A 133 -3.08 12.69 -0.68
C MET A 133 -4.01 13.34 0.35
N ALA A 134 -3.85 13.03 1.63
CA ALA A 134 -4.68 13.60 2.70
C ALA A 134 -4.60 15.13 2.76
N SER A 135 -3.39 15.70 2.64
CA SER A 135 -3.18 17.15 2.61
C SER A 135 -3.77 17.80 1.35
N GLN A 136 -3.71 17.12 0.20
CA GLN A 136 -4.36 17.60 -1.04
C GLN A 136 -5.89 17.59 -0.91
N GLU A 137 -6.47 16.52 -0.39
CA GLU A 137 -7.93 16.42 -0.17
C GLU A 137 -8.43 17.51 0.80
N ALA A 138 -7.66 17.80 1.86
CA ALA A 138 -7.97 18.87 2.79
C ALA A 138 -7.94 20.26 2.11
N TYR A 139 -6.95 20.51 1.24
CA TYR A 139 -6.87 21.74 0.45
C TYR A 139 -8.02 21.85 -0.56
N ASP A 140 -8.36 20.78 -1.27
CA ASP A 140 -9.47 20.76 -2.23
C ASP A 140 -10.83 20.98 -1.55
N ALA A 141 -11.00 20.45 -0.34
CA ALA A 141 -12.17 20.71 0.50
C ALA A 141 -12.27 22.20 0.90
N LEU A 142 -11.14 22.85 1.22
CA LEU A 142 -11.09 24.28 1.49
C LEU A 142 -11.46 25.10 0.24
N MET A 143 -10.95 24.74 -0.94
CA MET A 143 -11.31 25.40 -2.21
C MET A 143 -12.81 25.30 -2.51
N SER A 144 -13.42 24.16 -2.19
CA SER A 144 -14.84 23.89 -2.46
C SER A 144 -15.77 24.45 -1.36
N ARG A 145 -15.22 24.92 -0.24
CA ARG A 145 -16.00 25.31 0.96
C ARG A 145 -17.05 26.37 0.66
N ALA A 146 -16.74 27.39 -0.12
CA ALA A 146 -17.70 28.45 -0.47
C ALA A 146 -18.90 27.90 -1.23
N GLN A 147 -18.68 27.02 -2.21
CA GLN A 147 -19.75 26.38 -2.98
C GLN A 147 -20.60 25.47 -2.09
N THR A 148 -19.97 24.68 -1.23
CA THR A 148 -20.68 23.83 -0.26
C THR A 148 -21.53 24.67 0.70
N LEU A 149 -20.99 25.78 1.23
CA LEU A 149 -21.73 26.69 2.10
C LEU A 149 -22.92 27.33 1.37
N MET A 150 -22.74 27.81 0.14
CA MET A 150 -23.84 28.36 -0.66
C MET A 150 -24.95 27.33 -0.89
N ALA A 151 -24.59 26.11 -1.28
CA ALA A 151 -25.58 25.05 -1.50
C ALA A 151 -26.37 24.73 -0.22
N THR A 152 -25.70 24.68 0.93
CA THR A 152 -26.34 24.45 2.23
C THR A 152 -27.27 25.60 2.62
N ILE A 153 -26.85 26.85 2.40
CA ILE A 153 -27.68 28.04 2.66
C ILE A 153 -28.90 28.04 1.73
N THR A 154 -28.73 27.82 0.43
CA THR A 154 -29.84 27.74 -0.53
C THR A 154 -30.83 26.62 -0.17
N SER A 155 -30.34 25.49 0.36
CA SER A 155 -31.22 24.43 0.87
C SER A 155 -32.06 24.90 2.07
N ALA A 156 -31.45 25.63 3.02
CA ALA A 156 -32.17 26.19 4.15
C ALA A 156 -33.17 27.28 3.73
N GLU A 157 -32.82 28.14 2.78
CA GLU A 157 -33.72 29.13 2.19
C GLU A 157 -34.93 28.45 1.53
N GLY A 158 -34.70 27.35 0.80
CA GLY A 158 -35.78 26.56 0.20
C GLY A 158 -36.76 25.97 1.24
N LEU A 159 -36.28 25.59 2.43
CA LEU A 159 -37.15 25.16 3.53
C LEU A 159 -37.93 26.32 4.14
N LEU A 160 -37.30 27.49 4.29
CA LEU A 160 -37.97 28.69 4.82
C LEU A 160 -39.08 29.20 3.89
N VAL A 161 -38.87 29.17 2.57
CA VAL A 161 -39.93 29.51 1.59
C VAL A 161 -41.14 28.58 1.73
N GLN A 162 -40.91 27.28 1.96
CA GLN A 162 -42.00 26.33 2.21
C GLN A 162 -42.68 26.58 3.57
N ALA A 163 -41.91 26.98 4.58
CA ALA A 163 -42.41 27.33 5.91
C ALA A 163 -43.34 28.56 5.83
N GLU A 164 -42.98 29.60 5.09
CA GLU A 164 -43.84 30.77 4.82
C GLU A 164 -45.14 30.39 4.09
N ALA A 165 -45.07 29.44 3.14
CA ALA A 165 -46.25 28.95 2.45
C ALA A 165 -47.19 28.17 3.41
N ALA A 166 -46.63 27.44 4.38
CA ALA A 166 -47.38 26.77 5.44
C ALA A 166 -48.04 27.77 6.39
N GLU A 167 -47.32 28.83 6.78
CA GLU A 167 -47.84 29.93 7.60
C GLU A 167 -49.07 30.58 6.96
N LYS A 168 -49.00 30.93 5.66
CA LYS A 168 -50.14 31.53 4.93
C LYS A 168 -51.37 30.63 4.87
N LYS A 169 -51.20 29.31 5.03
CA LYS A 169 -52.28 28.31 5.08
C LYS A 169 -52.74 28.00 6.51
N ASN A 170 -52.18 28.65 7.53
CA ASN A 170 -52.35 28.35 8.95
C ASN A 170 -51.93 26.91 9.34
N ASP A 171 -51.00 26.31 8.59
CA ASP A 171 -50.42 24.99 8.90
C ASP A 171 -49.17 25.16 9.80
N TYR A 172 -49.43 25.38 11.09
CA TYR A 172 -48.38 25.65 12.07
C TYR A 172 -47.50 24.43 12.38
N VAL A 173 -47.96 23.23 12.06
CA VAL A 173 -47.20 21.99 12.25
C VAL A 173 -46.09 21.90 11.20
N ALA A 174 -46.44 22.14 9.93
CA ALA A 174 -45.46 22.21 8.84
C ALA A 174 -44.51 23.41 9.03
N LEU A 175 -45.02 24.57 9.45
CA LEU A 175 -44.18 25.73 9.78
C LEU A 175 -43.11 25.38 10.82
N TYR A 176 -43.51 24.78 11.95
CA TYR A 176 -42.58 24.43 13.03
C TYR A 176 -41.52 23.43 12.57
N PHE A 177 -41.92 22.40 11.81
CA PHE A 177 -40.99 21.40 11.30
C PHE A 177 -39.98 22.01 10.31
N LEU A 178 -40.45 22.69 9.26
CA LEU A 178 -39.61 23.24 8.19
C LEU A 178 -38.65 24.30 8.73
N ALA A 179 -39.11 25.17 9.63
CA ALA A 179 -38.25 26.14 10.30
C ALA A 179 -37.21 25.46 11.21
N THR A 180 -37.56 24.35 11.87
CA THR A 180 -36.63 23.60 12.72
C THR A 180 -35.56 22.88 11.88
N GLU A 181 -35.93 22.26 10.76
CA GLU A 181 -34.97 21.62 9.84
C GLU A 181 -34.05 22.65 9.18
N ALA A 182 -34.58 23.80 8.73
CA ALA A 182 -33.76 24.92 8.28
C ALA A 182 -32.79 25.37 9.38
N GLY A 183 -33.28 25.49 10.62
CA GLY A 183 -32.48 25.81 11.79
C GLY A 183 -31.37 24.80 12.06
N LYS A 184 -31.62 23.48 11.92
CA LYS A 184 -30.60 22.44 12.06
C LYS A 184 -29.53 22.52 10.97
N ILE A 185 -29.93 22.75 9.72
CA ILE A 185 -29.00 22.87 8.58
C ILE A 185 -28.00 24.01 8.80
N VAL A 186 -28.46 25.15 9.34
CA VAL A 186 -27.59 26.33 9.51
C VAL A 186 -26.88 26.38 10.87
N LYS A 187 -27.30 25.58 11.85
CA LYS A 187 -26.84 25.65 13.25
C LYS A 187 -25.32 25.54 13.39
N ASP A 188 -24.69 24.66 12.62
CA ASP A 188 -23.26 24.38 12.71
C ASP A 188 -22.46 25.04 11.57
N LEU A 189 -23.09 25.89 10.76
CA LEU A 189 -22.42 26.60 9.67
C LEU A 189 -21.49 27.67 10.24
N THR A 190 -20.19 27.44 10.08
CA THR A 190 -19.16 28.45 10.36
C THR A 190 -18.67 29.07 9.05
N ILE A 191 -19.04 30.34 8.84
CA ILE A 191 -18.54 31.18 7.76
C ILE A 191 -17.30 31.92 8.26
N LEU A 192 -16.17 31.63 7.65
CA LEU A 192 -14.91 32.30 7.97
C LEU A 192 -14.91 33.72 7.39
N ALA A 193 -14.28 34.64 8.11
CA ALA A 193 -13.96 35.95 7.56
C ALA A 193 -13.01 35.79 6.35
N PRO A 194 -13.07 36.67 5.33
CA PRO A 194 -12.30 36.49 4.10
C PRO A 194 -10.78 36.35 4.31
N ASP A 195 -10.22 37.12 5.23
CA ASP A 195 -8.80 37.07 5.62
C ASP A 195 -8.43 35.73 6.28
N LYS A 196 -9.28 35.21 7.16
CA LYS A 196 -9.09 33.90 7.79
C LYS A 196 -9.21 32.76 6.78
N TYR A 197 -10.17 32.83 5.87
CA TYR A 197 -10.32 31.84 4.80
C TYR A 197 -9.11 31.83 3.86
N ALA A 198 -8.62 33.00 3.46
CA ALA A 198 -7.41 33.11 2.65
C ALA A 198 -6.17 32.54 3.38
N ALA A 199 -6.04 32.79 4.68
CA ALA A 199 -4.97 32.21 5.49
C ALA A 199 -5.07 30.68 5.60
N GLU A 200 -6.25 30.11 5.83
CA GLU A 200 -6.45 28.64 5.84
C GLU A 200 -6.15 28.01 4.47
N LEU A 201 -6.57 28.66 3.37
CA LEU A 201 -6.24 28.22 2.02
C LEU A 201 -4.73 28.19 1.77
N GLN A 202 -4.01 29.26 2.15
CA GLN A 202 -2.57 29.32 2.01
C GLN A 202 -1.87 28.22 2.83
N LEU A 203 -2.28 28.04 4.09
CA LEU A 203 -1.74 26.99 4.95
C LEU A 203 -2.00 25.59 4.38
N GLY A 204 -3.21 25.34 3.85
CA GLY A 204 -3.56 24.08 3.20
C GLY A 204 -2.74 23.82 1.95
N GLN A 205 -2.53 24.86 1.12
CA GLN A 205 -1.71 24.78 -0.09
C GLN A 205 -0.24 24.47 0.25
N ASP A 206 0.32 25.18 1.23
CA ASP A 206 1.71 25.00 1.66
C ASP A 206 1.93 23.60 2.25
N ALA A 207 0.98 23.10 3.04
CA ALA A 207 1.02 21.74 3.58
C ALA A 207 0.96 20.68 2.47
N ALA A 208 0.03 20.83 1.51
CA ALA A 208 -0.09 19.92 0.38
C ALA A 208 1.19 19.92 -0.49
N SER A 209 1.80 21.09 -0.72
CA SER A 209 3.06 21.20 -1.46
C SER A 209 4.21 20.53 -0.71
N ALA A 210 4.36 20.82 0.59
CA ALA A 210 5.42 20.25 1.41
C ALA A 210 5.35 18.72 1.50
N ASP A 211 4.15 18.15 1.61
CA ASP A 211 3.98 16.70 1.65
C ASP A 211 4.21 16.04 0.29
N LYS A 212 3.86 16.70 -0.83
CA LYS A 212 4.26 16.24 -2.18
C LYS A 212 5.77 16.21 -2.35
N ASP A 213 6.48 17.24 -1.87
CA ASP A 213 7.95 17.29 -1.91
C ASP A 213 8.57 16.16 -1.08
N LYS A 214 8.03 15.89 0.12
CA LYS A 214 8.46 14.73 0.94
C LYS A 214 8.23 13.40 0.20
N ALA A 215 7.09 13.24 -0.47
CA ALA A 215 6.80 12.04 -1.26
C ALA A 215 7.79 11.88 -2.44
N ALA A 216 8.16 12.97 -3.11
CA ALA A 216 9.15 12.95 -4.19
C ALA A 216 10.56 12.58 -3.69
N VAL A 217 10.98 13.13 -2.54
CA VAL A 217 12.24 12.77 -1.89
C VAL A 217 12.22 11.28 -1.47
N ALA A 218 11.12 10.80 -0.90
CA ALA A 218 10.97 9.40 -0.53
C ALA A 218 11.00 8.47 -1.75
N ALA A 219 10.44 8.88 -2.89
CA ALA A 219 10.47 8.12 -4.13
C ALA A 219 11.90 7.95 -4.63
N THR A 220 12.68 9.04 -4.66
CA THR A 220 14.10 9.01 -5.03
C THR A 220 14.91 8.07 -4.14
N ARG A 221 14.66 8.08 -2.83
CA ARG A 221 15.32 7.16 -1.87
C ARG A 221 14.94 5.71 -2.10
N ASN A 222 13.66 5.43 -2.38
CA ASN A 222 13.20 4.09 -2.70
C ASN A 222 13.86 3.55 -3.98
N ASP A 223 13.98 4.37 -5.02
CA ASP A 223 14.63 3.97 -6.27
C ASP A 223 16.13 3.70 -6.06
N ALA A 224 16.82 4.54 -5.30
CA ALA A 224 18.22 4.31 -4.94
C ALA A 224 18.41 3.00 -4.14
N ALA A 225 17.53 2.73 -3.17
CA ALA A 225 17.59 1.50 -2.38
C ALA A 225 17.30 0.25 -3.22
N LYS A 226 16.35 0.32 -4.16
CA LYS A 226 16.09 -0.78 -5.12
C LYS A 226 17.28 -1.03 -6.05
N SER A 227 17.92 0.04 -6.55
CA SER A 227 19.13 -0.10 -7.37
C SER A 227 20.25 -0.78 -6.58
N LYS A 228 20.50 -0.33 -5.35
CA LYS A 228 21.51 -0.92 -4.46
C LYS A 228 21.24 -2.41 -4.18
N LEU A 229 19.98 -2.78 -3.96
CA LEU A 229 19.58 -4.19 -3.82
C LEU A 229 19.86 -4.98 -5.10
N ALA A 230 19.48 -4.45 -6.26
CA ALA A 230 19.71 -5.10 -7.54
C ALA A 230 21.21 -5.31 -7.81
N ASP A 231 22.04 -4.31 -7.53
CA ASP A 231 23.49 -4.38 -7.68
C ASP A 231 24.12 -5.40 -6.72
N ALA A 232 23.72 -5.38 -5.44
CA ALA A 232 24.21 -6.34 -4.45
C ALA A 232 23.81 -7.78 -4.84
N ALA A 233 22.56 -7.98 -5.24
CA ALA A 233 22.05 -9.27 -5.68
C ALA A 233 22.76 -9.75 -6.95
N GLY A 234 23.01 -8.84 -7.89
CA GLY A 234 23.74 -9.11 -9.13
C GLY A 234 25.18 -9.52 -8.86
N LYS A 235 25.90 -8.80 -7.99
CA LYS A 235 27.29 -9.15 -7.59
C LYS A 235 27.34 -10.51 -6.89
N HIS A 236 26.46 -10.77 -5.94
CA HIS A 236 26.41 -12.04 -5.23
C HIS A 236 26.05 -13.21 -6.17
N ALA A 237 25.11 -13.02 -7.09
CA ALA A 237 24.78 -14.02 -8.10
C ALA A 237 25.95 -14.28 -9.07
N ALA A 238 26.64 -13.22 -9.50
CA ALA A 238 27.84 -13.33 -10.34
C ALA A 238 28.95 -14.10 -9.63
N ALA A 239 29.23 -13.79 -8.35
CA ALA A 239 30.22 -14.52 -7.55
C ALA A 239 29.85 -16.00 -7.38
N LYS A 240 28.57 -16.33 -7.16
CA LYS A 240 28.12 -17.74 -7.13
C LYS A 240 28.35 -18.44 -8.46
N ALA A 241 28.06 -17.77 -9.57
CA ALA A 241 28.22 -18.33 -10.91
C ALA A 241 29.70 -18.49 -11.30
N SER A 242 30.57 -17.55 -10.91
CA SER A 242 31.99 -17.56 -11.23
C SER A 242 32.83 -18.42 -10.29
N ARG A 243 32.28 -18.87 -9.15
CA ARG A 243 32.97 -19.63 -8.10
C ARG A 243 34.00 -20.64 -8.62
N LEU A 244 33.58 -21.54 -9.51
CA LEU A 244 34.46 -22.60 -10.02
C LEU A 244 35.65 -22.01 -10.80
N THR A 245 35.37 -21.05 -11.69
CA THR A 245 36.38 -20.42 -12.53
C THR A 245 37.36 -19.60 -11.69
N ASP A 246 36.85 -18.78 -10.78
CA ASP A 246 37.67 -17.87 -9.95
C ASP A 246 38.55 -18.66 -8.97
N LEU A 247 37.98 -19.66 -8.30
CA LEU A 247 38.74 -20.54 -7.40
C LEU A 247 39.82 -21.31 -8.17
N LEU A 248 39.49 -21.92 -9.31
CA LEU A 248 40.50 -22.65 -10.10
C LEU A 248 41.59 -21.72 -10.64
N GLN A 249 41.24 -20.50 -11.03
CA GLN A 249 42.23 -19.52 -11.48
C GLN A 249 43.15 -19.11 -10.33
N GLU A 250 42.61 -18.84 -9.14
CA GLU A 250 43.41 -18.45 -7.98
C GLU A 250 44.31 -19.58 -7.49
N LEU A 251 43.78 -20.81 -7.44
CA LEU A 251 44.55 -22.00 -7.06
C LEU A 251 45.73 -22.28 -8.00
N ARG A 252 45.64 -21.88 -9.28
CA ARG A 252 46.69 -22.02 -10.30
C ARG A 252 47.77 -20.94 -10.26
N LYS A 253 47.59 -19.83 -9.52
CA LYS A 253 48.54 -18.70 -9.49
C LYS A 253 49.78 -18.94 -8.63
N ALA A 254 49.84 -20.01 -7.83
CA ALA A 254 51.01 -20.35 -7.03
C ALA A 254 51.18 -21.89 -6.94
N PRO A 255 52.38 -22.43 -7.22
CA PRO A 255 52.82 -23.72 -6.68
C PRO A 255 53.23 -23.60 -5.21
#